data_AF-A0A5E4VDN6-F1
#
_entry.id   AF-A0A5E4VDN6-F1
#
_cell.length_a   1.000
_cell.length_b   1.000
_cell.length_c   1.000
_cell.angle_alpha   90.00
_cell.angle_beta   90.00
_cell.angle_gamma   90.00
#
_symmetry.space_group_name_H-M   'P 1'
#
loop_
_entity.id
_entity.type
_entity.pdbx_description
1 polymer ?
#
loop_
_entity_poly.entity_id
_entity_poly.type
_entity_poly.pdbx_seq_one_letter_code
_entity_poly.pdbx_strand_id
1 'polypeptide(L)'
;MTPNPLLISTARSPLSEAGATPVAPSATLAAAAEQFEAIFVAQLLGEMRRATAALRDDRDGAGALGQRDRTTDGLHEWADAQVAQALASRRAFGIADTIIRQMTPR
;
A
#
# COMPACT_ATOMS: atom_id res chain seq x y z
N MET A 1 -2.67 -54.84 28.31
CA MET A 1 -3.11 -53.47 27.97
C MET A 1 -2.02 -52.50 28.40
N THR A 2 -1.11 -52.19 27.48
CA THR A 2 -0.08 -51.16 27.67
C THR A 2 -0.41 -50.01 26.71
N PRO A 3 -0.61 -48.77 27.20
CA PRO A 3 -0.94 -47.65 26.33
C PRO A 3 0.31 -47.16 25.59
N ASN A 4 0.18 -47.08 24.27
CA ASN A 4 1.17 -46.57 23.32
C ASN A 4 1.15 -45.01 23.38
N PRO A 5 2.21 -44.32 23.83
CA PRO A 5 2.22 -42.87 23.80
C PRO A 5 2.49 -42.40 22.36
N LEU A 6 1.43 -41.97 21.67
CA LEU A 6 1.58 -41.25 20.41
C LEU A 6 2.44 -40.01 20.65
N LEU A 7 3.66 -40.03 20.15
CA LEU A 7 4.53 -38.88 20.01
C LEU A 7 3.80 -37.88 19.11
N ILE A 8 3.17 -36.87 19.70
CA ILE A 8 2.80 -35.65 18.99
C ILE A 8 4.12 -35.00 18.62
N SER A 9 4.59 -35.29 17.41
CA SER A 9 5.59 -34.48 16.73
C SER A 9 5.05 -33.07 16.71
N THR A 10 5.60 -32.19 17.54
CA THR A 10 5.39 -30.76 17.45
C THR A 10 5.95 -30.34 16.10
N ALA A 11 5.10 -30.38 15.08
CA ALA A 11 5.36 -29.73 13.81
C ALA A 11 5.70 -28.28 14.15
N ARG A 12 6.99 -27.97 14.08
CA ARG A 12 7.52 -26.62 14.20
C ARG A 12 6.86 -25.83 13.08
N SER A 13 5.81 -25.09 13.42
CA SER A 13 5.17 -24.16 12.51
C SER A 13 6.26 -23.30 11.87
N PRO A 14 6.30 -23.13 10.54
CA PRO A 14 7.29 -22.33 9.83
C PRO A 14 7.17 -20.82 10.09
N LEU A 15 6.48 -20.38 11.15
CA LEU A 15 6.43 -18.99 11.58
C LEU A 15 7.54 -18.61 12.58
N SER A 16 8.41 -19.55 12.96
CA SER A 16 9.56 -19.30 13.84
C SER A 16 10.88 -19.24 13.07
N GLU A 17 10.86 -18.60 11.90
CA GLU A 17 12.06 -18.27 11.12
C GLU A 17 11.96 -16.89 10.45
N ALA A 18 11.16 -15.98 11.01
CA ALA A 18 11.47 -14.55 10.90
C ALA A 18 12.58 -14.27 11.92
N GLY A 19 13.79 -14.77 11.63
CA GLY A 19 15.01 -14.30 12.25
C GLY A 19 15.15 -12.83 11.90
N ALA A 20 14.54 -11.96 12.71
CA ALA A 20 14.84 -10.55 12.77
C ALA A 20 16.25 -10.42 13.34
N THR A 21 17.23 -10.66 12.46
CA THR A 21 18.49 -9.93 12.50
C THR A 21 18.13 -8.46 12.76
N PRO A 22 18.85 -7.75 13.64
CA PRO A 22 18.67 -6.32 13.81
C PRO A 22 19.21 -5.64 12.55
N VAL A 23 18.48 -5.76 11.43
CA VAL A 23 18.60 -4.83 10.31
C VAL A 23 18.30 -3.48 10.92
N ALA A 24 19.29 -2.58 10.83
CA ALA A 24 19.24 -1.24 11.39
C ALA A 24 17.83 -0.65 11.21
N PRO A 25 17.17 -0.20 12.30
CA PRO A 25 15.77 0.25 12.28
C PRO A 25 15.52 1.38 11.27
N SER A 26 16.58 2.07 10.83
CA SER A 26 16.51 3.12 9.81
C SER A 26 16.24 2.62 8.39
N ALA A 27 16.79 1.48 7.98
CA ALA A 27 16.63 0.97 6.62
C ALA A 27 15.22 0.39 6.39
N THR A 28 14.69 -0.31 7.39
CA THR A 28 13.31 -0.82 7.39
C THR A 28 12.30 0.33 7.48
N LEU A 29 12.58 1.33 8.31
CA LEU A 29 11.77 2.55 8.42
C LEU A 29 11.73 3.33 7.11
N ALA A 30 12.87 3.49 6.43
CA ALA A 30 12.93 4.20 5.16
C ALA A 30 12.09 3.51 4.08
N ALA A 31 12.20 2.18 3.95
CA ALA A 31 11.40 1.41 3.00
C ALA A 31 9.90 1.47 3.32
N ALA A 32 9.52 1.39 4.61
CA ALA A 32 8.13 1.52 5.03
C ALA A 32 7.57 2.92 4.77
N ALA A 33 8.36 3.97 5.02
CA ALA A 33 7.97 5.35 4.77
C ALA A 33 7.77 5.64 3.27
N GLU A 34 8.61 5.05 2.40
CA GLU A 34 8.46 5.14 0.95
C GLU A 34 7.19 4.43 0.45
N GLN A 35 6.91 3.23 0.95
CA GLN A 35 5.67 2.50 0.63
C GLN A 35 4.43 3.24 1.11
N PHE A 36 4.49 3.86 2.29
CA PHE A 36 3.42 4.70 2.80
C PHE A 36 3.15 5.89 1.86
N GLU A 37 4.20 6.60 1.42
CA GLU A 37 4.08 7.70 0.47
C GLU A 37 3.45 7.23 -0.85
N ALA A 38 3.85 6.07 -1.37
CA ALA A 38 3.27 5.50 -2.59
C ALA A 38 1.78 5.21 -2.46
N ILE A 39 1.36 4.54 -1.37
CA ILE A 39 -0.06 4.23 -1.15
C ILE A 39 -0.89 5.52 -0.98
N PHE A 40 -0.35 6.49 -0.23
CA PHE A 40 -1.03 7.76 0.01
C PHE A 40 -1.22 8.55 -1.29
N VAL A 41 -0.19 8.63 -2.13
CA VAL A 41 -0.26 9.35 -3.41
C VAL A 41 -1.21 8.65 -4.37
N ALA A 42 -1.22 7.31 -4.43
CA ALA A 42 -2.17 6.56 -5.26
C ALA A 42 -3.62 6.86 -4.85
N GLN A 43 -3.92 6.86 -3.54
CA GLN A 43 -5.25 7.23 -3.03
C GLN A 43 -5.62 8.67 -3.38
N LEU A 44 -4.69 9.61 -3.22
CA LEU A 44 -4.92 11.01 -3.57
C LEU A 44 -5.25 11.18 -5.06
N LEU A 45 -4.51 10.50 -5.95
CA LEU A 45 -4.77 10.52 -7.40
C LEU A 45 -6.16 9.94 -7.72
N GLY A 46 -6.53 8.83 -7.07
CA GLY A 46 -7.86 8.23 -7.20
C GLY A 46 -8.98 9.18 -6.77
N GLU A 47 -8.83 9.86 -5.63
CA GLU A 47 -9.81 10.86 -5.15
C GLU A 47 -9.92 12.08 -6.08
N MET A 48 -8.80 12.61 -6.59
CA MET A 48 -8.81 13.69 -7.57
C MET A 48 -9.57 13.30 -8.84
N ARG A 49 -9.40 12.06 -9.30
CA ARG A 49 -10.10 11.53 -10.46
C ARG A 49 -11.60 11.38 -10.20
N ARG A 50 -11.99 10.85 -9.02
CA ARG A 50 -13.39 10.76 -8.59
C ARG A 50 -14.05 12.13 -8.51
N ALA A 51 -13.39 13.11 -7.91
CA ALA A 51 -13.86 14.49 -7.83
C ALA A 51 -14.01 15.13 -9.22
N THR A 52 -13.03 14.92 -10.11
CA THR A 52 -13.10 15.41 -11.51
C THR A 52 -14.25 14.77 -12.29
N ALA A 53 -14.52 13.48 -12.05
CA ALA A 53 -15.63 12.78 -12.66
C ALA A 53 -17.00 13.30 -12.16
N ALA A 54 -17.14 13.53 -10.85
CA ALA A 54 -18.34 14.12 -10.27
C ALA A 54 -18.65 15.52 -10.85
N LEU A 55 -17.61 16.37 -10.97
CA LEU A 55 -17.74 17.70 -11.58
C LEU A 55 -18.07 17.69 -13.09
N ARG A 56 -17.83 16.57 -13.78
CA ARG A 56 -18.24 16.37 -15.19
C ARG A 56 -19.69 15.93 -15.27
N ASP A 57 -20.10 14.98 -14.43
CA ASP A 57 -21.47 14.48 -14.36
C ASP A 57 -22.46 15.61 -14.04
N ASP A 58 -22.09 16.52 -13.13
CA ASP A 58 -22.90 17.70 -12.79
C ASP A 58 -23.04 18.72 -13.94
N ARG A 59 -22.10 18.76 -14.89
CA ARG A 59 -22.10 19.73 -16.01
C ARG A 59 -22.73 19.22 -17.29
N ASP A 60 -22.74 17.91 -17.52
CA ASP A 60 -23.17 17.34 -18.79
C ASP A 60 -24.67 17.00 -18.84
N GLY A 61 -25.43 17.13 -17.73
CA GLY A 61 -26.90 17.18 -17.70
C GLY A 61 -27.69 15.96 -18.22
N ALA A 62 -27.01 15.02 -18.87
CA ALA A 62 -27.52 13.75 -19.32
C ALA A 62 -26.98 12.70 -18.36
N GLY A 63 -27.87 12.16 -17.52
CA GLY A 63 -27.52 11.13 -16.54
C GLY A 63 -26.64 10.07 -17.17
N ALA A 64 -25.40 9.95 -16.69
CA ALA A 64 -24.42 8.99 -17.15
C ALA A 64 -24.78 7.58 -16.67
N LEU A 65 -25.95 7.07 -17.09
CA LEU A 65 -26.25 5.65 -17.15
C LEU A 65 -25.66 5.09 -18.44
N GLY A 66 -24.33 5.16 -18.53
CA GLY A 66 -23.55 4.57 -19.61
C GLY A 66 -22.42 3.76 -18.99
N GLN A 67 -22.79 2.67 -18.32
CA GLN A 67 -21.92 1.56 -17.93
C GLN A 67 -20.46 1.96 -17.69
N ARG A 68 -20.15 2.54 -16.53
CA ARG A 68 -18.76 2.66 -16.05
C ARG A 68 -18.13 1.29 -16.21
N ASP A 69 -17.25 1.14 -17.19
CA ASP A 69 -16.64 -0.14 -17.46
C ASP A 69 -15.65 -0.40 -16.32
N ARG A 70 -16.00 -1.34 -15.44
CA ARG A 70 -15.19 -1.72 -14.28
C ARG A 70 -13.75 -2.08 -14.68
N THR A 71 -13.53 -2.46 -15.93
CA THR A 71 -12.19 -2.71 -16.49
C THR A 71 -11.37 -1.42 -16.64
N THR A 72 -12.00 -0.30 -17.01
CA THR A 72 -11.35 1.01 -17.16
C THR A 72 -10.95 1.57 -15.79
N ASP A 73 -11.79 1.39 -14.78
CA ASP A 73 -11.47 1.80 -13.40
C ASP A 73 -10.26 1.04 -12.85
N GLY A 74 -10.17 -0.28 -13.10
CA GLY A 74 -9.00 -1.08 -12.70
C GLY A 74 -7.70 -0.69 -13.41
N LEU A 75 -7.78 -0.30 -14.69
CA LEU A 75 -6.61 0.20 -15.43
C LEU A 75 -6.11 1.54 -14.89
N HIS A 76 -7.04 2.43 -14.49
CA HIS A 76 -6.69 3.70 -13.87
C HIS A 76 -6.04 3.52 -12.50
N GLU A 77 -6.58 2.65 -11.66
CA GLU A 77 -6.00 2.34 -10.35
C GLU A 77 -4.58 1.78 -10.49
N TRP A 78 -4.36 0.86 -11.45
CA TRP A 78 -3.02 0.34 -11.73
C TRP A 78 -2.06 1.43 -12.22
N ALA A 79 -2.53 2.32 -13.11
CA ALA A 79 -1.72 3.43 -13.59
C ALA A 79 -1.36 4.41 -12.46
N ASP A 80 -2.32 4.73 -11.60
CA ASP A 80 -2.13 5.61 -10.45
C ASP A 80 -1.14 4.99 -9.44
N ALA A 81 -1.21 3.68 -9.20
CA ALA A 81 -0.25 2.96 -8.38
C ALA A 81 1.18 3.02 -8.95
N GLN A 82 1.34 2.82 -10.26
CA GLN A 82 2.65 2.90 -10.93
C GLN A 82 3.24 4.32 -10.87
N VAL A 83 2.41 5.35 -11.10
CA VAL A 83 2.81 6.75 -11.00
C VAL A 83 3.19 7.09 -9.56
N ALA A 84 2.39 6.68 -8.59
CA ALA A 84 2.62 6.94 -7.18
C ALA A 84 3.93 6.28 -6.70
N GLN A 85 4.20 5.04 -7.12
CA GLN A 85 5.47 4.37 -6.81
C GLN A 85 6.67 5.12 -7.38
N ALA A 86 6.58 5.59 -8.64
CA ALA A 86 7.64 6.37 -9.27
C ALA A 86 7.90 7.70 -8.54
N LEU A 87 6.84 8.37 -8.07
CA LEU A 87 6.95 9.63 -7.32
C LEU A 87 7.51 9.41 -5.91
N ALA A 88 7.05 8.38 -5.21
CA ALA A 88 7.53 8.02 -3.88
C ALA A 88 9.00 7.63 -3.88
N SER A 89 9.45 6.87 -4.89
CA SER A 89 10.87 6.49 -5.04
C SER A 89 11.81 7.69 -5.20
N ARG A 90 11.29 8.81 -5.70
CA ARG A 90 12.01 10.07 -5.85
C ARG A 90 11.84 11.01 -4.65
N ARG A 91 11.09 10.58 -3.63
CA ARG A 91 10.68 11.40 -2.48
C ARG A 91 10.04 12.73 -2.91
N ALA A 92 9.26 12.70 -3.98
CA ALA A 92 8.74 13.90 -4.61
C ALA A 92 7.78 14.70 -3.69
N PHE A 93 7.08 14.03 -2.76
CA PHE A 93 6.20 14.69 -1.80
C PHE A 93 6.88 14.98 -0.45
N GLY A 94 7.99 14.31 -0.13
CA GLY A 94 8.73 14.51 1.13
C GLY A 94 8.00 14.00 2.38
N ILE A 95 6.96 13.17 2.19
CA ILE A 95 6.22 12.53 3.29
C ILE A 95 7.11 11.46 3.93
N ALA A 96 7.79 10.66 3.12
CA ALA A 96 8.72 9.65 3.60
C ALA A 96 9.84 10.27 4.47
N ASP A 97 10.42 11.38 4.04
CA ASP A 97 11.43 12.12 4.81
C ASP A 97 10.90 12.64 6.15
N THR A 98 9.64 13.08 6.16
CA THR A 98 9.01 13.61 7.36
C THR A 98 8.71 12.50 8.38
N ILE A 99 8.25 11.34 7.92
CA ILE A 99 8.03 10.16 8.76
C ILE A 99 9.35 9.70 9.38
N ILE A 100 10.41 9.55 8.56
CA ILE A 100 11.73 9.15 9.05
C ILE A 100 12.22 10.12 10.13
N ARG A 101 12.07 11.43 9.92
CA ARG A 101 12.49 12.46 10.87
C ARG A 101 11.71 12.44 12.19
N GLN A 102 10.42 12.06 12.16
CA GLN A 102 9.59 11.97 13.37
C GLN A 102 9.86 10.68 14.16
N MET A 103 10.23 9.60 13.49
CA MET A 103 10.44 8.29 14.12
C MET A 103 11.91 8.03 14.49
N THR A 104 12.83 8.87 14.03
CA THR A 104 14.23 8.85 14.48
C THR A 104 14.28 9.44 15.90
N PRO A 105 14.80 8.69 16.90
CA PRO A 105 14.95 9.20 18.26
C PRO A 105 15.78 10.50 18.26
N ARG A 106 15.36 11.49 19.05
CA ARG A 106 16.18 12.68 19.33
C ARG A 106 17.29 12.37 20.32
#